data_AF-A0A961CXR7-F1
#
_entry.id   AF-A0A961CXR7-F1
#
_cell.length_a   1.000
_cell.length_b   1.000
_cell.length_c   1.000
_cell.angle_alpha   90.00
_cell.angle_beta   90.00
_cell.angle_gamma   90.00
#
_symmetry.space_group_name_H-M   'P 1'
#
loop_
_entity.id
_entity.type
_entity.pdbx_description
1 polymer ?
#
loop_
_entity_poly.entity_id
_entity_poly.type
_entity_poly.pdbx_seq_one_letter_code
_entity_poly.pdbx_strand_id
1 'polypeptide(L)'
;FYEATGRALHEDGRKPHRPEVAEEICAEIGLDPAVVVAAIEDPTTHDDVRADHTAVVARGGFGVPTLVLEGDRHVYGPVVAPAPTGQDALDLWDLTVAYSRFPYLYELKTPKSDEDMAHIAEVFRPYLEARDWESKERPAR
;
A
#
# COMPACT_ATOMS: atom_id res chain seq x y z
N PHE A 1 -10.65 -3.84 -8.99
CA PHE A 1 -10.96 -3.74 -7.55
C PHE A 1 -9.88 -2.97 -6.80
N TYR A 2 -8.62 -3.48 -6.69
CA TYR A 2 -7.54 -2.80 -5.95
C TYR A 2 -7.36 -1.31 -6.28
N GLU A 3 -7.25 -0.94 -7.56
CA GLU A 3 -7.15 0.47 -7.97
C GLU A 3 -8.35 1.31 -7.52
N ALA A 4 -9.58 0.83 -7.79
CA ALA A 4 -10.80 1.56 -7.45
C ALA A 4 -10.98 1.73 -5.94
N THR A 5 -10.69 0.69 -5.16
CA THR A 5 -10.65 0.75 -3.70
C THR A 5 -9.58 1.71 -3.19
N GLY A 6 -8.39 1.69 -3.81
CA GLY A 6 -7.31 2.61 -3.50
C GLY A 6 -7.69 4.06 -3.75
N ARG A 7 -8.28 4.37 -4.92
CA ARG A 7 -8.81 5.70 -5.24
C ARG A 7 -9.88 6.14 -4.25
N ALA A 8 -10.85 5.27 -4.01
CA ALA A 8 -11.96 5.55 -3.10
C ALA A 8 -11.45 5.94 -1.71
N LEU A 9 -10.47 5.23 -1.16
CA LEU A 9 -9.92 5.53 0.17
C LEU A 9 -8.93 6.71 0.17
N HIS A 10 -7.98 6.72 -0.76
CA HIS A 10 -6.83 7.62 -0.70
C HIS A 10 -7.05 8.96 -1.39
N GLU A 11 -7.95 9.03 -2.36
CA GLU A 11 -8.25 10.25 -3.13
C GLU A 11 -9.63 10.80 -2.77
N ASP A 12 -10.66 9.93 -2.71
CA ASP A 12 -12.05 10.36 -2.54
C ASP A 12 -12.52 10.41 -1.08
N GLY A 13 -11.74 9.87 -0.15
CA GLY A 13 -12.10 9.81 1.28
C GLY A 13 -13.31 8.92 1.61
N ARG A 14 -13.65 7.98 0.73
CA ARG A 14 -14.66 6.93 0.97
C ARG A 14 -14.09 5.84 1.88
N LYS A 15 -14.99 5.03 2.45
CA LYS A 15 -14.66 3.99 3.44
C LYS A 15 -14.83 2.58 2.89
N PRO A 16 -13.98 2.09 1.98
CA PRO A 16 -14.17 0.78 1.33
C PRO A 16 -14.03 -0.42 2.26
N HIS A 17 -13.57 -0.23 3.49
CA HIS A 17 -13.64 -1.25 4.55
C HIS A 17 -15.06 -1.44 5.11
N ARG A 18 -16.04 -0.65 4.67
CA ARG A 18 -17.46 -0.84 4.93
C ARG A 18 -18.07 -1.66 3.78
N PRO A 19 -18.79 -2.77 4.06
CA PRO A 19 -19.33 -3.65 3.02
C PRO A 19 -20.16 -2.90 1.96
N GLU A 20 -21.01 -1.96 2.38
CA GLU A 20 -21.85 -1.17 1.48
C GLU A 20 -21.04 -0.32 0.49
N VAL A 21 -19.90 0.22 0.91
CA VAL A 21 -19.02 1.00 0.03
C VAL A 21 -18.23 0.07 -0.90
N ALA A 22 -17.82 -1.10 -0.44
CA ALA A 22 -17.18 -2.10 -1.28
C ALA A 22 -18.13 -2.63 -2.37
N GLU A 23 -19.40 -2.83 -2.03
CA GLU A 23 -20.48 -3.22 -2.95
C GLU A 23 -20.70 -2.16 -4.05
N GLU A 24 -20.77 -0.88 -3.66
CA GLU A 24 -20.83 0.25 -4.61
C GLU A 24 -19.63 0.26 -5.56
N ILE A 25 -18.41 0.10 -5.03
CA ILE A 25 -17.19 0.06 -5.83
C ILE A 25 -17.21 -1.12 -6.81
N CYS A 26 -17.68 -2.30 -6.38
CA CYS A 26 -17.88 -3.44 -7.28
C CYS A 26 -18.82 -3.09 -8.44
N ALA A 27 -19.98 -2.49 -8.14
CA ALA A 27 -20.93 -2.05 -9.17
C ALA A 27 -20.32 -1.03 -10.14
N GLU A 28 -19.58 -0.04 -9.63
CA GLU A 28 -18.92 1.02 -10.42
C GLU A 28 -17.93 0.46 -11.46
N ILE A 29 -17.24 -0.64 -11.12
CA ILE A 29 -16.28 -1.30 -12.03
C ILE A 29 -16.88 -2.50 -12.78
N GLY A 30 -18.19 -2.71 -12.71
CA GLY A 30 -18.90 -3.76 -13.45
C GLY A 30 -18.78 -5.17 -12.85
N LEU A 31 -18.42 -5.29 -11.58
CA LEU A 31 -18.47 -6.55 -10.83
C LEU A 31 -19.82 -6.69 -10.12
N ASP A 32 -20.23 -7.93 -9.86
CA ASP A 32 -21.42 -8.23 -9.05
C ASP A 32 -21.18 -7.82 -7.59
N PRO A 33 -21.96 -6.88 -7.01
CA PRO A 33 -21.82 -6.49 -5.60
C PRO A 33 -21.93 -7.65 -4.62
N ALA A 34 -22.67 -8.71 -4.97
CA ALA A 34 -22.85 -9.89 -4.11
C ALA A 34 -21.52 -10.61 -3.80
N VAL A 35 -20.46 -10.38 -4.58
CA VAL A 35 -19.12 -10.93 -4.32
C VAL A 35 -18.56 -10.47 -2.97
N VAL A 36 -18.94 -9.27 -2.50
CA VAL A 36 -18.46 -8.72 -1.22
C VAL A 36 -19.01 -9.53 -0.06
N VAL A 37 -20.34 -9.74 -0.04
CA VAL A 37 -21.00 -10.55 0.99
C VAL A 37 -20.51 -11.99 0.93
N ALA A 38 -20.44 -12.58 -0.27
CA ALA A 38 -19.95 -13.94 -0.45
C ALA A 38 -18.51 -14.12 0.09
N ALA A 39 -17.61 -13.16 -0.18
CA ALA A 39 -16.23 -13.21 0.31
C ALA A 39 -16.13 -13.05 1.84
N ILE A 40 -16.98 -12.20 2.44
CA ILE A 40 -17.01 -11.99 3.90
C ILE A 40 -17.55 -13.23 4.64
N GLU A 41 -18.60 -13.86 4.08
CA GLU A 41 -19.24 -15.04 4.66
C GLU A 41 -18.41 -16.31 4.48
N ASP A 42 -17.52 -16.35 3.48
CA ASP A 42 -16.59 -17.45 3.28
C ASP A 42 -15.42 -17.39 4.28
N PRO A 43 -15.32 -18.34 5.23
CA PRO A 43 -14.21 -18.37 6.18
C PRO A 43 -12.84 -18.56 5.51
N THR A 44 -12.77 -19.17 4.31
CA THR A 44 -11.49 -19.39 3.64
C THR A 44 -10.86 -18.09 3.14
N THR A 45 -11.66 -17.07 2.82
CA THR A 45 -11.14 -15.75 2.41
C THR A 45 -10.21 -15.16 3.48
N HIS A 46 -10.57 -15.29 4.76
CA HIS A 46 -9.76 -14.80 5.86
C HIS A 46 -8.48 -15.62 6.05
N ASP A 47 -8.57 -16.93 5.80
CA ASP A 47 -7.41 -17.82 5.85
C ASP A 47 -6.42 -17.52 4.72
N ASP A 48 -6.90 -17.23 3.52
CA ASP A 48 -6.09 -16.85 2.36
C ASP A 48 -5.35 -15.52 2.60
N VAL A 49 -6.06 -14.48 3.07
CA VAL A 49 -5.45 -13.19 3.43
C VAL A 49 -4.38 -13.36 4.51
N ARG A 50 -4.64 -14.21 5.52
CA ARG A 50 -3.65 -14.50 6.57
C ARG A 50 -2.45 -15.28 6.04
N ALA A 51 -2.66 -16.20 5.11
CA ALA A 51 -1.60 -16.99 4.49
C ALA A 51 -0.67 -16.08 3.66
N ASP A 52 -1.23 -15.18 2.85
CA ASP A 52 -0.46 -14.20 2.09
C ASP A 52 0.36 -13.28 3.00
N HIS A 53 -0.26 -12.75 4.06
CA HIS A 53 0.45 -11.93 5.04
C HIS A 53 1.60 -12.70 5.71
N THR A 54 1.34 -13.94 6.14
CA THR A 54 2.34 -14.81 6.78
C THR A 54 3.49 -15.11 5.83
N ALA A 55 3.21 -15.31 4.54
CA ALA A 55 4.22 -15.56 3.52
C ALA A 55 5.16 -14.35 3.30
N VAL A 56 4.66 -13.12 3.46
CA VAL A 56 5.49 -11.90 3.41
C VAL A 56 6.31 -11.72 4.69
N VAL A 57 5.69 -11.91 5.87
CA VAL A 57 6.37 -11.80 7.16
C VAL A 57 7.48 -12.85 7.32
N ALA A 58 7.23 -14.09 6.91
CA ALA A 58 8.21 -15.17 6.97
C ALA A 58 9.47 -14.89 6.13
N ARG A 59 9.34 -14.03 5.11
CA ARG A 59 10.43 -13.55 4.25
C ARG A 59 11.08 -12.26 4.74
N GLY A 60 10.75 -11.83 5.96
CA GLY A 60 11.32 -10.63 6.60
C GLY A 60 10.63 -9.32 6.22
N GLY A 61 9.43 -9.37 5.61
CA GLY A 61 8.62 -8.17 5.40
C GLY A 61 8.16 -7.58 6.73
N PHE A 62 8.44 -6.29 6.96
CA PHE A 62 8.12 -5.59 8.22
C PHE A 62 7.36 -4.27 8.04
N GLY A 63 7.03 -3.89 6.81
CA GLY A 63 6.31 -2.65 6.50
C GLY A 63 5.82 -2.58 5.07
N VAL A 64 5.19 -1.46 4.71
CA VAL A 64 4.65 -1.22 3.37
C VAL A 64 5.26 0.03 2.72
N PRO A 65 5.54 0.00 1.40
CA PRO A 65 5.47 -1.17 0.53
C PRO A 65 6.64 -2.15 0.78
N THR A 66 6.38 -3.44 0.61
CA THR A 66 7.42 -4.48 0.47
C THR A 66 7.31 -5.06 -0.93
N LEU A 67 8.39 -5.01 -1.70
CA LEU A 67 8.48 -5.56 -3.05
C LEU A 67 9.35 -6.82 -3.05
N VAL A 68 8.94 -7.84 -3.80
CA VAL A 68 9.75 -9.02 -4.11
C VAL A 68 10.22 -8.89 -5.55
N LEU A 69 11.53 -8.72 -5.75
CA LEU A 69 12.15 -8.54 -7.05
C LEU A 69 12.80 -9.84 -7.52
N GLU A 70 13.28 -9.84 -8.76
CA GLU A 70 13.94 -11.00 -9.37
C GLU A 70 15.07 -11.54 -8.48
N GLY A 71 15.17 -12.87 -8.38
CA GLY A 71 16.11 -13.54 -7.47
C GLY A 71 15.66 -13.60 -6.01
N ASP A 72 14.37 -13.41 -5.73
CA ASP A 72 13.77 -13.43 -4.38
C ASP A 72 14.32 -12.33 -3.45
N ARG A 73 14.77 -11.22 -4.04
CA ARG A 73 15.28 -10.09 -3.25
C ARG A 73 14.11 -9.23 -2.76
N HIS A 74 14.00 -9.10 -1.45
CA HIS A 74 13.04 -8.22 -0.80
C HIS A 74 13.58 -6.79 -0.67
N VAL A 75 12.74 -5.81 -1.00
CA VAL A 75 13.01 -4.38 -0.80
C VAL A 75 11.87 -3.75 -0.01
N TYR A 76 12.20 -3.07 1.07
CA TYR A 76 11.29 -2.16 1.75
C TYR A 76 11.35 -0.79 1.06
N GLY A 77 10.21 -0.29 0.60
CA GLY A 77 10.12 0.88 -0.26
C GLY A 77 10.05 0.53 -1.76
N PRO A 78 10.22 1.53 -2.64
CA PRO A 78 10.51 2.94 -2.32
C PRO A 78 9.34 3.61 -1.58
N VAL A 79 9.67 4.41 -0.56
CA VAL A 79 8.67 5.17 0.22
C VAL A 79 8.67 6.60 -0.29
N VAL A 80 7.63 6.98 -1.04
CA VAL A 80 7.51 8.28 -1.72
C VAL A 80 6.10 8.85 -1.56
N ALA A 81 6.01 10.18 -1.49
CA ALA A 81 4.75 10.90 -1.47
C ALA A 81 4.94 12.29 -2.10
N PRO A 82 4.14 12.68 -3.12
CA PRO A 82 3.18 11.85 -3.85
C PRO A 82 3.87 10.77 -4.70
N ALA A 83 3.09 9.87 -5.31
CA ALA A 83 3.63 8.93 -6.29
C ALA A 83 4.19 9.70 -7.51
N PRO A 84 5.42 9.42 -7.97
CA PRO A 84 5.97 10.07 -9.15
C PRO A 84 5.22 9.63 -10.42
N THR A 85 5.29 10.45 -11.46
CA THR A 85 4.69 10.17 -12.77
C THR A 85 5.69 10.41 -13.89
N GLY A 86 5.40 9.92 -15.09
CA GLY A 86 6.26 10.15 -16.26
C GLY A 86 7.68 9.61 -16.06
N GLN A 87 8.68 10.41 -16.41
CA GLN A 87 10.09 10.01 -16.31
C GLN A 87 10.54 9.77 -14.87
N ASP A 88 10.07 10.57 -13.91
CA ASP A 88 10.44 10.42 -12.49
C ASP A 88 10.04 9.04 -11.94
N ALA A 89 8.94 8.46 -12.43
CA ALA A 89 8.51 7.12 -12.04
C ALA A 89 9.45 6.04 -12.59
N LEU A 90 9.95 6.23 -13.81
CA LEU A 90 10.92 5.32 -14.43
C LEU A 90 12.27 5.40 -13.71
N ASP A 91 12.72 6.61 -13.39
CA ASP A 91 13.98 6.84 -12.68
C ASP A 91 13.95 6.22 -11.27
N LEU A 92 12.82 6.34 -10.55
CA LEU A 92 12.63 5.69 -9.24
C LEU A 92 12.61 4.17 -9.35
N TRP A 93 12.02 3.63 -10.43
CA TRP A 93 11.99 2.21 -10.69
C TRP A 93 13.41 1.66 -10.96
N ASP A 94 14.18 2.35 -11.79
CA ASP A 94 15.56 1.98 -12.10
C ASP A 94 16.44 1.98 -10.84
N LEU A 95 16.26 2.98 -9.95
CA LEU A 95 16.92 3.02 -8.65
C LEU A 95 16.53 1.81 -7.76
N THR A 96 15.25 1.46 -7.72
CA THR A 96 14.73 0.33 -6.93
C THR A 96 15.27 -1.00 -7.44
N VAL A 97 15.31 -1.19 -8.76
CA VAL A 97 15.91 -2.38 -9.38
C VAL A 97 17.41 -2.42 -9.13
N ALA A 98 18.13 -1.31 -9.27
CA ALA A 98 19.56 -1.23 -8.99
C ALA A 98 19.87 -1.61 -7.53
N TYR A 99 19.10 -1.09 -6.56
CA TYR A 99 19.21 -1.44 -5.15
C TYR A 99 19.20 -2.96 -4.93
N SER A 100 18.27 -3.66 -5.59
CA SER A 100 18.10 -5.11 -5.44
C SER A 100 19.31 -5.94 -5.87
N ARG A 101 20.16 -5.40 -6.76
CA ARG A 101 21.33 -6.09 -7.33
C ARG A 101 22.55 -6.12 -6.41
N PHE A 102 22.55 -5.36 -5.31
CA PHE A 102 23.67 -5.33 -4.36
C PHE A 102 23.37 -6.23 -3.15
N PRO A 103 24.02 -7.41 -3.01
CA PRO A 103 23.68 -8.40 -1.99
C PRO A 103 23.93 -7.93 -0.55
N TYR A 104 24.80 -6.94 -0.35
CA TYR A 104 25.17 -6.41 0.96
C TYR A 104 24.77 -4.94 1.16
N LEU A 105 23.80 -4.45 0.38
CA LEU A 105 23.14 -3.17 0.61
C LEU A 105 21.87 -3.40 1.44
N TYR A 106 21.75 -2.72 2.57
CA TYR A 106 20.68 -2.97 3.54
C TYR A 106 19.73 -1.80 3.77
N GLU A 107 20.21 -0.55 3.64
CA GLU A 107 19.35 0.62 3.84
C GLU A 107 19.91 1.84 3.08
N LEU A 108 19.02 2.55 2.40
CA LEU A 108 19.19 3.93 1.96
C LEU A 108 17.97 4.71 2.44
N LYS A 109 18.19 5.78 3.19
CA LYS A 109 17.09 6.52 3.81
C LYS A 109 17.37 8.00 3.87
N THR A 110 16.39 8.77 3.42
CA THR A 110 16.33 10.22 3.65
C THR A 110 15.57 10.47 4.96
N PRO A 111 16.18 11.12 5.97
CA PRO A 111 15.48 11.56 7.17
C PRO A 111 14.35 12.53 6.79
N LYS A 112 13.20 12.41 7.46
CA LYS A 112 12.06 13.32 7.23
C LYS A 112 12.20 14.53 8.16
N SER A 113 12.18 15.73 7.58
CA SER A 113 12.04 16.98 8.33
C SER A 113 10.60 17.20 8.78
N ASP A 114 10.38 18.17 9.68
CA ASP A 114 9.01 18.55 10.07
C ASP A 114 8.21 19.12 8.87
N GLU A 115 8.88 19.75 7.90
CA GLU A 115 8.28 20.21 6.64
C GLU A 115 7.82 19.02 5.77
N ASP A 116 8.65 17.99 5.63
CA ASP A 116 8.26 16.76 4.93
C ASP A 116 7.05 16.09 5.59
N MET A 117 7.01 16.08 6.93
CA MET A 117 5.87 15.52 7.66
C MET A 117 4.59 16.31 7.41
N ALA A 118 4.66 17.65 7.34
CA ALA A 118 3.52 18.49 6.99
C ALA A 118 3.05 18.24 5.54
N HIS A 119 3.99 18.11 4.60
CA HIS A 119 3.69 17.78 3.21
C HIS A 119 2.99 16.41 3.09
N ILE A 120 3.50 15.37 3.76
CA ILE A 120 2.91 14.03 3.76
C ILE A 120 1.49 14.06 4.34
N ALA A 121 1.28 14.79 5.44
CA ALA A 121 -0.05 14.93 6.03
C ALA A 121 -1.04 15.60 5.07
N GLU A 122 -0.59 16.57 4.27
CA GLU A 122 -1.39 17.20 3.24
C GLU A 122 -1.76 16.23 2.12
N VAL A 123 -0.77 15.54 1.56
CA VAL A 123 -0.95 14.58 0.45
C VAL A 123 -1.95 13.48 0.83
N PHE A 124 -1.88 12.98 2.06
CA PHE A 124 -2.73 11.89 2.52
C PHE A 124 -3.98 12.35 3.27
N ARG A 125 -4.32 13.64 3.30
CA ARG A 125 -5.47 14.15 4.06
C ARG A 125 -6.77 13.36 3.83
N PRO A 126 -7.20 13.04 2.60
CA PRO A 126 -8.43 12.27 2.39
C PRO A 126 -8.40 10.90 3.09
N TYR A 127 -7.27 10.18 2.99
CA TYR A 127 -7.05 8.92 3.70
C TYR A 127 -7.08 9.09 5.22
N LEU A 128 -6.40 10.12 5.75
CA LEU A 128 -6.31 10.38 7.19
C LEU A 128 -7.69 10.66 7.80
N GLU A 129 -8.56 11.35 7.07
CA GLU A 129 -9.93 11.68 7.47
C GLU A 129 -10.91 10.51 7.32
N ALA A 130 -10.70 9.66 6.30
CA ALA A 130 -11.60 8.55 5.98
C ALA A 130 -11.39 7.29 6.82
N ARG A 131 -10.15 7.00 7.23
CA ARG A 131 -9.82 5.77 7.96
C ARG A 131 -10.51 5.71 9.32
N ASP A 132 -10.95 4.53 9.72
CA ASP A 132 -11.52 4.28 11.06
C ASP A 132 -10.47 3.76 12.07
N TRP A 133 -9.20 3.67 11.67
CA TRP A 133 -8.10 3.15 12.48
C TRP A 133 -6.98 4.19 12.67
N GLU A 134 -6.22 4.02 13.75
CA GLU A 134 -5.05 4.84 14.03
C GLU A 134 -3.84 4.29 13.28
N SER A 135 -3.19 5.11 12.45
CA SER A 135 -1.93 4.73 11.81
C SER A 135 -0.77 4.95 12.76
N LYS A 136 0.02 3.89 13.00
CA LYS A 136 1.22 3.95 13.83
C LYS A 136 2.44 4.12 12.93
N GLU A 137 3.02 5.31 12.94
CA GLU A 137 4.25 5.59 12.21
C GLU A 137 5.42 5.85 13.16
N ARG A 138 6.61 5.38 12.77
CA ARG A 138 7.88 5.66 13.43
C ARG A 138 8.86 6.22 12.40
N PRO A 139 8.70 7.49 11.98
CA PRO A 139 9.59 8.08 10.99
C PRO A 139 11.02 8.10 11.55
N ALA A 140 12.00 7.81 10.69
CA ALA A 140 13.38 8.14 11.05
C ALA A 140 13.51 9.65 11.01
N ARG A 141 13.86 10.21 12.17
CA ARG A 141 14.34 11.58 12.33
C ARG A 141 15.86 11.56 12.35
#